data_AF-A0A8J5TQZ3-F1
#
_entry.id   AF-A0A8J5TQZ3-F1
#
_cell.length_a   1.000
_cell.length_b   1.000
_cell.length_c   1.000
_cell.angle_alpha   90.00
_cell.angle_beta   90.00
_cell.angle_gamma   90.00
#
_symmetry.space_group_name_H-M   'P 1'
#
loop_
_entity.id
_entity.type
_entity.pdbx_description
1 polymer ?
#
loop_
_entity_poly.entity_id
_entity_poly.type
_entity_poly.pdbx_seq_one_letter_code
_entity_poly.pdbx_strand_id
1 'polypeptide(L)'
;MAYVMVDLEKLNSYQKAKPSSRSFQLRLIEMTACALHQIGVRLSQLEKFHDPATTAGHDVESTIKWERPPDDLCRVPPGPTMFIATQFTGHNRYPNGVDDIVGYWAENRILGGIALFDHSQARTVDDEPNVYFQCTRERVTFRVCQLLDAQQLALISFLLADSEDATAKCPLPILPTSENKVRIDPGDAIPVNKVYRDIWERKHPPRRRRAPRLERPKTSLDYPELDIDAEVERLNRM
;
A
#
# COMPACT_ATOMS: atom_id res chain seq x y z
N MET A 1 -7.80 19.29 -19.99
CA MET A 1 -6.63 18.44 -19.71
C MET A 1 -6.49 18.33 -18.20
N ALA A 2 -6.61 17.13 -17.63
CA ALA A 2 -6.49 16.93 -16.19
C ALA A 2 -5.00 16.79 -15.82
N TYR A 3 -4.52 17.59 -14.88
CA TYR A 3 -3.11 17.60 -14.47
C TYR A 3 -2.89 16.66 -13.27
N VAL A 4 -1.83 15.84 -13.34
CA VAL A 4 -1.32 15.05 -12.20
C VAL A 4 -0.51 15.98 -11.32
N MET A 5 -0.92 16.13 -10.05
CA MET A 5 -0.24 17.00 -9.09
C MET A 5 0.79 16.20 -8.31
N VAL A 6 2.08 16.44 -8.56
CA VAL A 6 3.16 15.84 -7.77
C VAL A 6 3.81 16.92 -6.91
N ASP A 7 4.17 16.55 -5.69
CA ASP A 7 4.87 17.43 -4.75
C ASP A 7 6.18 17.94 -5.38
N LEU A 8 6.38 19.26 -5.31
CA LEU A 8 7.54 19.92 -5.91
C LEU A 8 8.85 19.46 -5.26
N GLU A 9 8.87 19.15 -3.97
CA GLU A 9 10.04 18.62 -3.27
C GLU A 9 10.43 17.24 -3.79
N LYS A 10 9.44 16.36 -4.00
CA LYS A 10 9.64 15.01 -4.57
C LYS A 10 10.16 15.11 -6.00
N LEU A 11 9.56 15.97 -6.82
CA LEU A 11 10.00 16.22 -8.20
C LEU A 11 11.43 16.77 -8.26
N ASN A 12 11.75 17.76 -7.44
CA ASN A 12 13.09 18.33 -7.36
C ASN A 12 14.12 17.29 -6.91
N SER A 13 13.75 16.42 -5.97
CA SER A 13 14.62 15.34 -5.49
C SER A 13 14.89 14.30 -6.57
N TYR A 14 13.86 13.95 -7.36
CA TYR A 14 14.01 13.09 -8.54
C TYR A 14 14.94 13.70 -9.59
N GLN A 15 14.74 14.97 -9.93
CA GLN A 15 15.55 15.66 -10.95
C GLN A 15 17.02 15.85 -10.54
N LYS A 16 17.30 15.99 -9.25
CA LYS A 16 18.67 16.11 -8.72
C LYS A 16 19.39 14.75 -8.62
N ALA A 17 18.66 13.64 -8.64
CA ALA A 17 19.25 12.32 -8.50
C ALA A 17 20.03 11.93 -9.76
N LYS A 18 21.24 11.40 -9.58
CA LYS A 18 22.07 10.95 -10.70
C LYS A 18 21.38 9.77 -11.42
N PRO A 19 21.22 9.79 -12.75
CA PRO A 19 20.63 8.67 -13.48
C PRO A 19 21.32 7.35 -13.15
N SER A 20 20.53 6.28 -13.06
CA SER A 20 20.97 4.93 -12.68
C SER A 20 21.50 4.77 -11.24
N SER A 21 21.54 5.82 -10.42
CA SER A 21 21.87 5.70 -8.99
C SER A 21 20.74 5.04 -8.20
N ARG A 22 21.07 4.50 -7.03
CA ARG A 22 20.08 3.92 -6.09
C ARG A 22 19.02 4.94 -5.68
N SER A 23 19.43 6.17 -5.37
CA SER A 23 18.51 7.25 -5.05
C SER A 23 17.62 7.61 -6.25
N PHE A 24 18.13 7.61 -7.48
CA PHE A 24 17.30 7.81 -8.67
C PHE A 24 16.23 6.72 -8.79
N GLN A 25 16.59 5.46 -8.57
CA GLN A 25 15.63 4.34 -8.62
C GLN A 25 14.51 4.51 -7.58
N LEU A 26 14.85 4.82 -6.33
CA LEU A 26 13.86 5.05 -5.28
C LEU A 26 12.95 6.23 -5.60
N ARG A 27 13.51 7.35 -6.09
CA ARG A 27 12.73 8.52 -6.49
C ARG A 27 11.84 8.25 -7.71
N LEU A 28 12.30 7.43 -8.66
CA LEU A 28 11.48 7.00 -9.80
C LEU A 28 10.25 6.22 -9.32
N ILE A 29 10.44 5.28 -8.38
CA ILE A 29 9.34 4.52 -7.78
C ILE A 29 8.41 5.44 -6.99
N GLU A 30 8.95 6.38 -6.20
CA GLU A 30 8.17 7.37 -5.44
C GLU A 30 7.29 8.22 -6.35
N MET A 31 7.86 8.75 -7.44
CA MET A 31 7.13 9.55 -8.42
C MET A 31 6.06 8.74 -9.13
N THR A 32 6.34 7.48 -9.47
CA THR A 32 5.39 6.56 -10.10
C THR A 32 4.22 6.26 -9.16
N ALA A 33 4.50 5.94 -7.90
CA ALA A 33 3.48 5.72 -6.88
C ALA A 33 2.60 6.96 -6.67
N CYS A 34 3.21 8.15 -6.57
CA CYS A 34 2.48 9.41 -6.46
C CYS A 34 1.58 9.65 -7.70
N ALA A 35 2.09 9.40 -8.90
CA ALA A 35 1.32 9.57 -10.13
C ALA A 35 0.11 8.61 -10.19
N LEU A 36 0.30 7.33 -9.87
CA LEU A 36 -0.79 6.34 -9.83
C LEU A 36 -1.85 6.70 -8.79
N HIS A 37 -1.42 7.12 -7.60
CA HIS A 37 -2.31 7.59 -6.55
C HIS A 37 -3.16 8.78 -7.03
N GLN A 38 -2.52 9.78 -7.65
CA GLN A 38 -3.20 10.96 -8.18
C GLN A 38 -4.13 10.64 -9.34
N ILE A 39 -3.78 9.69 -10.21
CA ILE A 39 -4.69 9.19 -11.24
C ILE A 39 -5.94 8.58 -10.58
N GLY A 40 -5.77 7.77 -9.52
CA GLY A 40 -6.90 7.22 -8.77
C GLY A 40 -7.79 8.29 -8.14
N VAL A 41 -7.20 9.29 -7.49
CA VAL A 41 -7.90 10.48 -6.94
C VAL A 41 -8.67 11.22 -8.04
N ARG A 42 -8.04 11.46 -9.19
CA ARG A 42 -8.68 12.19 -10.29
C ARG A 42 -9.82 11.41 -10.88
N LEU A 43 -9.63 10.11 -11.10
CA LEU A 43 -10.70 9.25 -11.59
C LEU A 43 -11.88 9.30 -10.63
N SER A 44 -11.69 9.15 -9.31
CA SER A 44 -12.80 9.20 -8.35
C SER A 44 -13.55 10.53 -8.31
N GLN A 45 -12.88 11.64 -8.66
CA GLN A 45 -13.48 12.98 -8.75
C GLN A 45 -14.27 13.21 -10.03
N LEU A 46 -14.05 12.42 -11.09
CA LEU A 46 -14.84 12.53 -12.31
C LEU A 46 -16.24 11.97 -12.05
N GLU A 47 -17.28 12.73 -12.41
CA GLU A 47 -18.67 12.32 -12.20
C GLU A 47 -19.00 10.97 -12.90
N LYS A 48 -19.67 10.11 -12.14
CA LYS A 48 -20.45 8.91 -12.54
C LYS A 48 -19.78 7.97 -13.56
N PHE A 49 -18.95 7.05 -13.05
CA PHE A 49 -18.56 5.84 -13.81
C PHE A 49 -19.70 4.87 -14.09
N HIS A 50 -20.88 5.10 -13.52
CA HIS A 50 -22.02 4.21 -13.65
C HIS A 50 -23.13 4.91 -14.41
N ASP A 51 -23.37 4.45 -15.64
CA ASP A 51 -24.59 4.77 -16.36
C ASP A 51 -25.77 4.13 -15.61
N PRO A 52 -26.71 4.93 -15.08
CA PRO A 52 -27.90 4.42 -14.40
C PRO A 52 -28.71 3.43 -15.23
N ALA A 53 -28.60 3.50 -16.57
CA ALA A 53 -29.25 2.56 -17.49
C ALA A 53 -28.62 1.15 -17.46
N THR A 54 -27.35 1.02 -17.05
CA THR A 54 -26.60 -0.24 -17.02
C THR A 54 -26.54 -0.90 -15.64
N THR A 55 -26.74 -0.16 -14.56
CA THR A 55 -26.62 -0.67 -13.17
C THR A 55 -27.89 -1.27 -12.59
N ALA A 56 -29.01 -1.31 -13.33
CA ALA A 56 -30.26 -1.98 -12.93
C ALA A 56 -30.74 -1.65 -11.50
N GLY A 57 -30.53 -0.42 -11.03
CA GLY A 57 -30.91 0.02 -9.68
C GLY A 57 -29.93 -0.37 -8.56
N HIS A 58 -28.83 -1.08 -8.86
CA HIS A 58 -27.70 -1.26 -7.96
C HIS A 58 -26.83 0.01 -7.97
N ASP A 59 -27.29 1.02 -7.25
CA ASP A 59 -26.52 2.24 -7.06
C ASP A 59 -25.34 1.97 -6.11
N VAL A 60 -24.15 2.43 -6.48
CA VAL A 60 -22.97 2.40 -5.59
C VAL A 60 -23.29 3.11 -4.27
N GLU A 61 -24.11 4.17 -4.31
CA GLU A 61 -24.56 4.81 -3.08
C GLU A 61 -25.40 3.88 -2.20
N SER A 62 -26.24 3.01 -2.78
CA SER A 62 -27.03 2.05 -2.00
C SER A 62 -26.14 1.03 -1.28
N THR A 63 -25.03 0.62 -1.92
CA THR A 63 -24.05 -0.31 -1.35
C THR A 63 -23.23 0.38 -0.25
N ILE A 64 -22.78 1.61 -0.51
CA ILE A 64 -22.02 2.41 0.46
C ILE A 64 -22.90 2.79 1.66
N LYS A 65 -24.18 3.10 1.47
CA LYS A 65 -25.08 3.51 2.56
C LYS A 65 -25.70 2.31 3.29
N TRP A 66 -25.44 1.08 2.85
CA TRP A 66 -25.98 -0.10 3.51
C TRP A 66 -25.42 -0.22 4.91
N GLU A 67 -26.31 -0.25 5.89
CA GLU A 67 -25.97 -0.54 7.27
C GLU A 67 -26.50 -1.92 7.65
N ARG A 68 -25.69 -2.66 8.41
CA ARG A 68 -26.17 -3.91 9.00
C ARG A 68 -27.36 -3.60 9.91
N PRO A 69 -28.48 -4.35 9.81
CA PRO A 69 -29.57 -4.27 10.77
C PRO A 69 -29.06 -4.46 12.21
N PRO A 70 -29.67 -3.81 13.21
CA PRO A 70 -29.24 -3.95 14.60
C PRO A 70 -29.25 -5.43 15.03
N ASP A 71 -28.10 -5.94 15.47
CA ASP A 71 -27.91 -7.26 16.07
C ASP A 71 -26.97 -7.17 17.29
N ASP A 72 -26.79 -8.28 18.01
CA ASP A 72 -25.88 -8.33 19.17
C ASP A 72 -24.38 -8.25 18.79
N LEU A 73 -24.07 -8.17 17.49
CA LEU A 73 -22.70 -8.08 17.00
C LEU A 73 -22.24 -6.62 16.93
N CYS A 74 -20.91 -6.42 16.84
CA CYS A 74 -20.37 -5.07 16.69
C CYS A 74 -20.89 -4.40 15.41
N ARG A 75 -21.51 -3.22 15.55
CA ARG A 75 -21.88 -2.35 14.43
C ARG A 75 -20.62 -1.98 13.63
N VAL A 76 -20.59 -2.36 12.37
CA VAL A 76 -19.55 -1.94 11.41
C VAL A 76 -20.14 -0.79 10.59
N PRO A 77 -19.69 0.46 10.80
CA PRO A 77 -20.16 1.57 9.98
C PRO A 77 -19.73 1.36 8.53
N PRO A 78 -20.56 1.74 7.56
CA PRO A 78 -20.18 1.67 6.16
C PRO A 78 -18.92 2.49 5.87
N GLY A 79 -18.09 1.98 4.97
CA GLY A 79 -16.94 2.72 4.46
C GLY A 79 -17.39 3.88 3.56
N PRO A 80 -16.60 4.96 3.41
CA PRO A 80 -16.97 6.10 2.59
C PRO A 80 -16.93 5.83 1.07
N THR A 81 -16.39 4.69 0.65
CA THR A 81 -16.26 4.24 -0.75
C THR A 81 -16.14 2.73 -0.80
N MET A 82 -16.37 2.12 -1.96
CA MET A 82 -16.11 0.68 -2.20
C MET A 82 -14.62 0.40 -2.46
N PHE A 83 -13.85 1.41 -2.85
CA PHE A 83 -12.43 1.30 -3.19
C PHE A 83 -11.56 1.58 -1.97
N ILE A 84 -11.46 0.61 -1.05
CA ILE A 84 -10.75 0.77 0.22
C ILE A 84 -9.48 -0.07 0.27
N ALA A 85 -8.36 0.56 0.61
CA ALA A 85 -7.20 -0.11 1.18
C ALA A 85 -7.34 -0.11 2.72
N THR A 86 -7.46 -1.29 3.33
CA THR A 86 -7.97 -1.46 4.71
C THR A 86 -7.26 -0.66 5.80
N GLN A 87 -5.98 -0.34 5.59
CA GLN A 87 -5.17 0.43 6.55
C GLN A 87 -5.04 1.93 6.23
N PHE A 88 -5.54 2.35 5.06
CA PHE A 88 -5.45 3.71 4.55
C PHE A 88 -6.84 4.34 4.46
N THR A 89 -7.50 4.41 5.62
CA THR A 89 -8.88 4.91 5.79
C THR A 89 -8.94 6.28 6.48
N GLY A 90 -7.82 7.02 6.41
CA GLY A 90 -7.57 8.30 7.06
C GLY A 90 -8.22 9.52 6.42
N HIS A 91 -9.29 9.39 5.63
CA HIS A 91 -9.85 10.47 4.80
C HIS A 91 -9.97 11.84 5.48
N ASN A 92 -10.35 11.92 6.76
CA ASN A 92 -10.43 13.18 7.50
C ASN A 92 -9.10 13.97 7.60
N ARG A 93 -7.96 13.34 7.29
CA ARG A 93 -6.61 13.93 7.34
C ARG A 93 -5.98 14.06 5.96
N TYR A 94 -6.61 13.50 4.93
CA TYR A 94 -6.06 13.46 3.59
C TYR A 94 -6.43 14.75 2.84
N PRO A 95 -5.52 15.32 2.02
CA PRO A 95 -5.78 16.56 1.30
C PRO A 95 -7.05 16.53 0.42
N ASN A 96 -7.33 15.39 -0.22
CA ASN A 96 -8.50 15.14 -1.07
C ASN A 96 -9.54 14.24 -0.39
N GLY A 97 -9.48 14.07 0.93
CA GLY A 97 -10.51 13.35 1.67
C GLY A 97 -10.66 11.88 1.26
N VAL A 98 -11.86 11.53 0.79
CA VAL A 98 -12.23 10.15 0.39
C VAL A 98 -11.51 9.73 -0.89
N ASP A 99 -11.22 10.67 -1.79
CA ASP A 99 -10.55 10.37 -3.06
C ASP A 99 -9.15 9.80 -2.85
N ASP A 100 -8.44 10.26 -1.82
CA ASP A 100 -7.13 9.72 -1.45
C ASP A 100 -7.23 8.24 -0.99
N ILE A 101 -8.36 7.80 -0.43
CA ILE A 101 -8.58 6.36 -0.15
C ILE A 101 -8.59 5.58 -1.46
N VAL A 102 -9.24 6.12 -2.50
CA VAL A 102 -9.28 5.51 -3.83
C VAL A 102 -7.90 5.50 -4.48
N GLY A 103 -7.12 6.57 -4.30
CA GLY A 103 -5.72 6.64 -4.74
C GLY A 103 -4.86 5.51 -4.16
N TYR A 104 -4.92 5.31 -2.83
CA TYR A 104 -4.21 4.21 -2.16
C TYR A 104 -4.71 2.82 -2.61
N TRP A 105 -6.03 2.68 -2.84
CA TRP A 105 -6.58 1.45 -3.39
C TRP A 105 -6.05 1.17 -4.80
N ALA A 106 -6.02 2.17 -5.68
CA ALA A 106 -5.53 2.05 -7.05
C ALA A 106 -4.06 1.62 -7.07
N GLU A 107 -3.23 2.25 -6.25
CA GLU A 107 -1.83 1.88 -6.07
C GLU A 107 -1.67 0.42 -5.64
N ASN A 108 -2.40 0.00 -4.60
CA ASN A 108 -2.41 -1.38 -4.12
C ASN A 108 -2.88 -2.39 -5.19
N ARG A 109 -3.78 -1.98 -6.10
CA ARG A 109 -4.28 -2.82 -7.20
C ARG A 109 -3.32 -2.90 -8.39
N ILE A 110 -2.60 -1.83 -8.69
CA ILE A 110 -1.70 -1.78 -9.84
C ILE A 110 -0.31 -2.30 -9.44
N LEU A 111 0.29 -1.74 -8.39
CA LEU A 111 1.64 -2.11 -7.97
C LEU A 111 1.69 -3.42 -7.18
N GLY A 112 0.60 -3.81 -6.54
CA GLY A 112 0.55 -4.96 -5.62
C GLY A 112 0.68 -4.59 -4.15
N GLY A 113 0.97 -3.32 -3.85
CA GLY A 113 0.95 -2.74 -2.52
C GLY A 113 1.13 -1.23 -2.59
N ILE A 114 0.94 -0.54 -1.47
CA ILE A 114 1.22 0.89 -1.35
C ILE A 114 2.71 1.06 -1.06
N ALA A 115 3.39 1.90 -1.85
CA ALA A 115 4.82 2.14 -1.78
C ALA A 115 5.16 3.10 -0.63
N LEU A 116 6.04 2.65 0.26
CA LEU A 116 6.49 3.35 1.46
C LEU A 116 8.03 3.42 1.48
N PHE A 117 8.56 4.48 2.06
CA PHE A 117 9.99 4.79 2.06
C PHE A 117 10.51 4.90 3.49
N ASP A 118 11.76 4.52 3.70
CA ASP A 118 12.41 4.61 5.01
C ASP A 118 12.98 6.03 5.21
N HIS A 119 12.55 6.69 6.28
CA HIS A 119 13.04 8.01 6.72
C HIS A 119 13.82 7.95 8.04
N SER A 120 14.21 6.77 8.52
CA SER A 120 14.78 6.57 9.85
C SER A 120 16.21 7.08 10.01
N GLN A 121 16.97 7.26 8.92
CA GLN A 121 18.36 7.70 8.99
C GLN A 121 18.81 8.58 7.82
N ALA A 122 19.72 9.51 8.12
CA ALA A 122 20.65 10.10 7.14
C ALA A 122 21.74 9.05 6.83
N ARG A 123 21.42 8.01 6.06
CA ARG A 123 22.39 6.99 5.63
C ARG A 123 23.16 7.48 4.40
N THR A 124 24.37 6.96 4.24
CA THR A 124 25.15 7.08 3.01
C THR A 124 24.35 6.54 1.83
N VAL A 125 24.54 7.13 0.64
CA VAL A 125 23.80 6.79 -0.60
C VAL A 125 23.81 5.29 -0.93
N ASP A 126 24.84 4.57 -0.49
CA ASP A 126 25.03 3.13 -0.76
C ASP A 126 24.22 2.19 0.15
N ASP A 127 23.66 2.69 1.27
CA ASP A 127 22.93 1.88 2.27
C ASP A 127 21.42 2.22 2.38
N GLU A 128 20.85 2.90 1.37
CA GLU A 128 19.40 3.18 1.34
C GLU A 128 18.62 1.85 1.23
N PRO A 129 17.67 1.52 2.11
CA PRO A 129 16.90 0.29 1.97
C PRO A 129 16.03 0.32 0.70
N ASN A 130 15.69 -0.87 0.18
CA ASN A 130 14.69 -0.98 -0.87
C ASN A 130 13.32 -0.44 -0.41
N VAL A 131 12.49 -0.09 -1.39
CA VAL A 131 11.10 0.34 -1.15
C VAL A 131 10.33 -0.73 -0.39
N TYR A 132 9.40 -0.28 0.46
CA TYR A 132 8.51 -1.16 1.20
C TYR A 132 7.13 -1.14 0.58
N PHE A 133 6.50 -2.30 0.41
CA PHE A 133 5.12 -2.41 -0.01
C PHE A 133 4.24 -2.82 1.15
N GLN A 134 3.13 -2.10 1.31
CA GLN A 134 2.05 -2.50 2.18
C GLN A 134 0.88 -3.06 1.35
N CYS A 135 0.74 -4.38 1.34
CA CYS A 135 -0.36 -5.04 0.66
C CYS A 135 -1.61 -5.07 1.55
N THR A 136 -2.78 -4.87 0.94
CA THR A 136 -4.09 -4.99 1.61
C THR A 136 -4.99 -6.01 0.95
N ARG A 137 -4.42 -6.91 0.12
CA ARG A 137 -5.14 -7.98 -0.57
C ARG A 137 -5.35 -9.19 0.35
N GLU A 138 -6.36 -9.98 0.02
CA GLU A 138 -6.60 -11.26 0.70
C GLU A 138 -5.45 -12.23 0.43
N ARG A 139 -5.16 -13.11 1.41
CA ARG A 139 -4.13 -14.16 1.33
C ARG A 139 -2.71 -13.66 1.06
N VAL A 140 -2.48 -12.38 1.33
CA VAL A 140 -1.15 -11.76 1.36
C VAL A 140 -0.95 -11.17 2.76
N THR A 141 0.30 -11.15 3.21
CA THR A 141 0.65 -10.52 4.48
C THR A 141 0.16 -9.08 4.57
N PHE A 142 -0.39 -8.72 5.72
CA PHE A 142 -0.84 -7.34 6.00
C PHE A 142 0.33 -6.44 6.46
N ARG A 143 1.50 -7.04 6.73
CA ARG A 143 2.69 -6.35 7.21
C ARG A 143 3.35 -5.56 6.08
N VAL A 144 4.05 -4.50 6.47
CA VAL A 144 4.85 -3.69 5.54
C VAL A 144 6.10 -4.49 5.19
N CYS A 145 6.24 -4.89 3.93
CA CYS A 145 7.31 -5.77 3.48
C CYS A 145 8.31 -5.01 2.63
N GLN A 146 9.60 -5.14 2.94
CA GLN A 146 10.64 -4.63 2.07
C GLN A 146 10.69 -5.44 0.77
N LEU A 147 10.79 -4.80 -0.38
CA LEU A 147 11.02 -5.50 -1.64
C LEU A 147 12.42 -6.12 -1.68
N LEU A 148 12.50 -7.30 -2.28
CA LEU A 148 13.77 -7.93 -2.62
C LEU A 148 14.49 -7.11 -3.69
N ASP A 149 15.82 -7.21 -3.75
CA ASP A 149 16.60 -6.54 -4.80
C ASP A 149 16.11 -6.94 -6.19
N ALA A 150 15.83 -8.23 -6.42
CA ALA A 150 15.28 -8.72 -7.68
C ALA A 150 13.91 -8.11 -8.02
N GLN A 151 13.02 -7.95 -7.03
CA GLN A 151 11.70 -7.35 -7.23
C GLN A 151 11.81 -5.86 -7.57
N GLN A 152 12.67 -5.12 -6.86
CA GLN A 152 12.89 -3.70 -7.12
C GLN A 152 13.57 -3.48 -8.47
N LEU A 153 14.59 -4.27 -8.81
CA LEU A 153 15.27 -4.20 -10.11
C LEU A 153 14.32 -4.54 -11.26
N ALA A 154 13.44 -5.54 -11.11
CA ALA A 154 12.43 -5.84 -12.11
C ALA A 154 11.46 -4.67 -12.32
N LEU A 155 11.01 -4.03 -11.23
CA LEU A 155 10.17 -2.83 -11.31
C LEU A 155 10.86 -1.68 -12.03
N ILE A 156 12.11 -1.36 -11.66
CA ILE A 156 12.89 -0.31 -12.32
C ILE A 156 13.09 -0.61 -13.80
N SER A 157 13.44 -1.86 -14.12
CA SER A 157 13.66 -2.29 -15.51
C SER A 157 12.38 -2.10 -16.34
N PHE A 158 11.23 -2.43 -15.76
CA PHE A 158 9.92 -2.21 -16.38
C PHE A 158 9.61 -0.72 -16.59
N LEU A 159 9.87 0.13 -15.58
CA LEU A 159 9.60 1.57 -15.67
C LEU A 159 10.51 2.29 -16.68
N LEU A 160 11.68 1.73 -16.97
CA LEU A 160 12.64 2.28 -17.93
C LEU A 160 12.57 1.61 -19.31
N ALA A 161 11.79 0.54 -19.46
CA ALA A 161 11.68 -0.20 -20.72
C ALA A 161 10.82 0.55 -21.75
N ASP A 162 11.12 0.30 -23.03
CA ASP A 162 10.25 0.69 -24.13
C ASP A 162 8.91 -0.07 -24.08
N SER A 163 7.88 0.47 -24.72
CA SER A 163 6.50 -0.03 -24.57
C SER A 163 6.31 -1.50 -24.93
N GLU A 164 7.04 -2.00 -25.94
CA GLU A 164 6.99 -3.41 -26.35
C GLU A 164 7.59 -4.33 -25.30
N ASP A 165 8.78 -4.00 -24.79
CA ASP A 165 9.48 -4.74 -23.74
C ASP A 165 8.72 -4.71 -22.40
N ALA A 166 8.16 -3.55 -22.05
CA ALA A 166 7.37 -3.37 -20.85
C ALA A 166 6.15 -4.30 -20.83
N THR A 167 5.47 -4.44 -21.97
CA THR A 167 4.29 -5.32 -22.09
C THR A 167 4.67 -6.79 -21.92
N ALA A 168 5.82 -7.21 -22.45
CA ALA A 168 6.28 -8.60 -22.37
C ALA A 168 6.81 -8.98 -20.97
N LYS A 169 7.42 -8.03 -20.24
CA LYS A 169 8.17 -8.29 -19.00
C LYS A 169 7.59 -7.57 -17.77
N CYS A 170 6.28 -7.29 -17.76
CA CYS A 170 5.63 -6.59 -16.67
C CYS A 170 5.72 -7.39 -15.34
N PRO A 171 6.35 -6.84 -14.28
CA PRO A 171 6.45 -7.51 -12.98
C PRO A 171 5.24 -7.25 -12.07
N LEU A 172 4.28 -6.45 -12.54
CA LEU A 172 3.15 -5.98 -11.74
C LEU A 172 1.96 -6.94 -11.84
N PRO A 173 1.19 -7.14 -10.75
CA PRO A 173 1.43 -6.62 -9.40
C PRO A 173 2.53 -7.42 -8.66
N ILE A 174 3.39 -6.72 -7.92
CA ILE A 174 4.42 -7.34 -7.07
C ILE A 174 3.79 -7.66 -5.70
N LEU A 175 3.63 -8.95 -5.42
CA LEU A 175 3.08 -9.43 -4.15
C LEU A 175 4.21 -9.96 -3.26
N PRO A 176 4.25 -9.58 -1.96
CA PRO A 176 5.20 -10.15 -1.01
C PRO A 176 5.05 -11.67 -0.89
N THR A 177 6.18 -12.38 -0.88
CA THR A 177 6.26 -13.82 -0.68
C THR A 177 6.89 -14.15 0.68
N SER A 178 7.04 -15.43 1.01
CA SER A 178 7.80 -15.89 2.18
C SER A 178 9.28 -15.49 2.13
N GLU A 179 9.82 -15.18 0.95
CA GLU A 179 11.20 -14.70 0.78
C GLU A 179 11.39 -13.26 1.26
N ASN A 180 10.33 -12.44 1.26
CA ASN A 180 10.35 -11.09 1.81
C ASN A 180 10.39 -11.15 3.36
N LYS A 181 11.58 -11.40 3.94
CA LYS A 181 11.75 -11.60 5.39
C LYS A 181 11.73 -10.30 6.20
N VAL A 182 12.13 -9.17 5.60
CA VAL A 182 12.12 -7.87 6.30
C VAL A 182 10.69 -7.33 6.31
N ARG A 183 10.02 -7.54 7.45
CA ARG A 183 8.61 -7.21 7.64
C ARG A 183 8.38 -6.38 8.88
N ILE A 184 7.66 -5.28 8.72
CA ILE A 184 7.37 -4.33 9.79
C ILE A 184 5.87 -4.39 10.10
N ASP A 185 5.50 -4.45 11.39
CA ASP A 185 4.11 -4.27 11.77
C ASP A 185 3.64 -2.89 11.33
N PRO A 186 2.49 -2.76 10.62
CA PRO A 186 2.06 -1.47 10.10
C PRO A 186 1.87 -0.39 11.17
N GLY A 187 1.57 -0.81 12.40
CA GLY A 187 1.44 0.10 13.51
C GLY A 187 2.76 0.63 14.06
N ASP A 188 3.88 -0.04 13.76
CA ASP A 188 5.24 0.37 14.12
C ASP A 188 5.99 1.00 12.94
N ALA A 189 5.45 0.90 11.72
CA ALA A 189 6.03 1.48 10.52
C ALA A 189 6.35 2.97 10.68
N ILE A 190 5.35 3.80 11.02
CA ILE A 190 5.59 5.25 11.22
C ILE A 190 6.29 5.56 12.56
N PRO A 191 5.78 5.13 13.74
CA PRO A 191 6.31 5.64 15.00
C PRO A 191 7.72 5.12 15.31
N VAL A 192 8.04 3.88 14.97
CA VAL A 192 9.31 3.20 15.31
C VAL A 192 10.26 3.25 14.13
N ASN A 193 9.84 2.73 12.97
CA ASN A 193 10.72 2.51 11.83
C ASN A 193 10.81 3.71 10.88
N LYS A 194 10.00 4.76 11.09
CA LYS A 194 9.92 5.93 10.18
C LYS A 194 9.71 5.53 8.71
N VAL A 195 9.01 4.42 8.47
CA VAL A 195 8.65 3.96 7.12
C VAL A 195 7.27 4.48 6.77
N TYR A 196 7.20 5.42 5.83
CA TYR A 196 5.98 6.02 5.30
C TYR A 196 6.25 6.66 3.93
N ARG A 197 5.21 6.99 3.17
CA ARG A 197 5.34 7.92 2.04
C ARG A 197 4.94 9.33 2.46
N ASP A 198 3.79 9.43 3.11
CA ASP A 198 3.28 10.69 3.65
C ASP A 198 2.99 10.49 5.16
N ILE A 199 3.48 11.39 6.02
CA ILE A 199 3.42 11.19 7.49
C ILE A 199 1.98 11.05 8.02
N TRP A 200 1.00 11.57 7.28
CA TRP A 200 -0.42 11.56 7.60
C TRP A 200 -1.19 10.38 6.98
N GLU A 201 -0.54 9.52 6.19
CA GLU A 201 -1.18 8.45 5.39
C GLU A 201 -1.91 7.39 6.23
N ARG A 202 -1.48 7.12 7.47
CA ARG A 202 -2.06 6.07 8.34
C ARG A 202 -2.50 6.64 9.68
N LYS A 203 -3.62 6.12 10.19
CA LYS A 203 -4.07 6.41 11.56
C LYS A 203 -3.14 5.70 12.53
N HIS A 204 -2.53 6.46 13.44
CA HIS A 204 -1.80 5.82 14.54
C HIS A 204 -2.78 5.03 15.41
N PRO A 205 -2.43 3.79 15.78
CA PRO A 205 -3.22 3.04 16.72
C PRO A 205 -3.29 3.78 18.07
N PRO A 206 -4.45 3.78 18.74
CA PRO A 206 -4.54 4.25 20.11
C PRO A 206 -3.52 3.51 20.98
N ARG A 207 -2.83 4.21 21.91
CA ARG A 207 -1.79 3.63 22.78
C ARG A 207 -2.24 2.34 23.48
N ARG A 208 -3.51 2.24 23.88
CA ARG A 208 -4.10 1.05 24.53
C ARG A 208 -4.20 -0.19 23.64
N ARG A 209 -4.11 -0.05 22.31
CA ARG A 209 -4.15 -1.17 21.35
C ARG A 209 -2.77 -1.66 20.90
N ARG A 210 -1.69 -1.22 21.55
CA ARG A 210 -0.33 -1.71 21.25
C ARG A 210 -0.03 -3.08 21.86
N ALA A 211 -0.42 -3.31 23.12
CA ALA A 211 -0.16 -4.58 23.82
C ALA A 211 -0.87 -5.80 23.18
N PRO A 212 -2.17 -5.73 22.78
CA PRO A 212 -2.86 -6.87 22.17
C PRO A 212 -2.35 -7.27 20.77
N ARG A 213 -1.41 -6.53 20.17
CA ARG A 213 -0.83 -6.87 18.86
C ARG A 213 0.24 -7.94 18.96
N LEU A 214 0.99 -7.93 20.05
CA LEU A 214 2.00 -8.95 20.34
C LEU A 214 1.36 -10.31 20.65
N GLU A 215 0.09 -10.29 21.04
CA GLU A 215 -0.74 -11.46 21.36
C GLU A 215 -1.53 -12.00 20.15
N ARG A 216 -1.41 -11.38 18.96
CA ARG A 216 -2.10 -11.87 17.76
C ARG A 216 -1.60 -13.28 17.40
N PRO A 217 -2.49 -14.19 16.97
CA PRO A 217 -2.08 -15.44 16.36
C PRO A 217 -1.08 -15.15 15.25
N LYS A 218 0.13 -15.71 15.39
CA LYS A 218 1.17 -15.58 14.39
C LYS A 218 0.90 -16.64 13.34
N THR A 219 0.95 -16.25 12.07
CA THR A 219 0.82 -17.16 10.93
C THR A 219 2.13 -17.20 10.17
N SER A 220 2.44 -18.31 9.51
CA SER A 220 3.60 -18.40 8.60
C SER A 220 3.49 -17.38 7.46
N LEU A 221 2.26 -17.03 7.06
CA LEU A 221 2.00 -15.98 6.08
C LEU A 221 2.51 -14.62 6.53
N ASP A 222 2.38 -14.23 7.80
CA ASP A 222 2.80 -12.92 8.33
C ASP A 222 4.21 -12.94 8.93
N TYR A 223 4.62 -14.08 9.50
CA TYR A 223 5.88 -14.32 10.19
C TYR A 223 6.60 -15.53 9.55
N PRO A 224 7.11 -15.41 8.31
CA PRO A 224 7.79 -16.51 7.61
C PRO A 224 9.08 -16.95 8.31
N GLU A 225 9.61 -16.13 9.21
CA GLU A 225 10.74 -16.45 10.08
C GLU A 225 10.38 -17.43 11.21
N LEU A 226 9.09 -17.60 11.50
CA LEU A 226 8.59 -18.54 12.49
C LEU A 226 8.03 -19.76 11.73
N ASP A 227 8.63 -20.93 11.92
CA ASP A 227 8.12 -22.19 11.36
C ASP A 227 6.90 -22.68 12.16
N ILE A 228 5.82 -21.89 12.08
CA ILE A 228 4.61 -22.09 12.86
C ILE A 228 3.85 -23.32 12.37
N ASP A 229 3.95 -23.64 11.08
CA ASP A 229 3.29 -24.82 10.51
C ASP A 229 3.92 -26.10 11.08
N ALA A 230 5.25 -26.17 11.19
CA ALA A 230 5.91 -27.27 11.88
C ALA A 230 5.56 -27.35 13.37
N GLU A 231 5.42 -26.19 14.04
CA GLU A 231 5.05 -26.14 15.46
C GLU A 231 3.60 -26.58 15.71
N VAL A 232 2.66 -26.18 14.84
CA VAL A 232 1.27 -26.64 14.88
C VAL A 232 1.18 -28.13 14.57
N GLU A 233 1.93 -28.63 13.59
CA GLU A 233 2.01 -30.07 13.33
C GLU A 233 2.63 -30.85 14.49
N ARG A 234 3.58 -30.26 15.23
CA ARG A 234 4.16 -30.88 16.44
C ARG A 234 3.10 -30.98 17.54
N LEU A 235 2.36 -29.90 17.78
CA LEU A 235 1.32 -29.84 18.80
C LEU A 235 0.14 -30.78 18.48
N ASN A 236 -0.23 -30.94 17.21
CA ASN A 236 -1.29 -31.87 16.77
C ASN A 236 -0.87 -33.35 16.84
N ARG A 237 0.42 -33.64 17.02
CA ARG A 237 0.97 -35.01 17.18
C ARG A 237 1.12 -35.43 18.65
N MET A 238 0.81 -34.55 19.61
CA MET A 238 0.76 -34.84 21.05
C MET A 238 -0.66 -35.14 21.51
#